data_AF-A0A813Y0F0-F1
#
_entry.id   AF-A0A813Y0F0-F1
#
_cell.length_a   1.000
_cell.length_b   1.000
_cell.length_c   1.000
_cell.angle_alpha   90.00
_cell.angle_beta   90.00
_cell.angle_gamma   90.00
#
_symmetry.space_group_name_H-M   'P 1'
#
loop_
_entity.id
_entity.type
_entity.pdbx_description
1 polymer ?
#
loop_
_entity_poly.entity_id
_entity_poly.type
_entity_poly.pdbx_seq_one_letter_code
_entity_poly.pdbx_strand_id
1 'polypeptide(L)'
;MFDVGGISPTRWTMKFINPDIVIFKLALSLFALSKTTYIYSSDISIDSTNSSTIFHIQNKYAEVTWKYLNYRYGWCEAVKHFHSIIYWFMALTKSIIHAQSVRTHVDNIDSLVELTEVTLILDDVEKIIDTK
;
A
#
# COMPACT_ATOMS: atom_id res chain seq x y z
N MET A 1 22.17 -5.16 -16.77
CA MET A 1 21.23 -6.12 -17.38
C MET A 1 21.15 -7.31 -16.43
N PHE A 2 20.29 -7.22 -15.41
CA PHE A 2 20.02 -8.31 -14.48
C PHE A 2 18.52 -8.57 -14.54
N ASP A 3 18.16 -9.56 -15.36
CA ASP A 3 16.81 -10.11 -15.43
C ASP A 3 16.67 -11.11 -14.29
N VAL A 4 16.38 -10.58 -13.10
CA VAL A 4 15.93 -11.40 -11.97
C VAL A 4 14.48 -11.73 -12.26
N GLY A 5 14.16 -13.02 -12.37
CA GLY A 5 12.83 -13.58 -12.68
C GLY A 5 11.75 -13.26 -11.64
N GLY A 6 11.57 -11.98 -11.34
CA GLY A 6 10.47 -11.42 -10.58
C GLY A 6 9.27 -11.38 -11.48
N ILE A 7 8.19 -12.03 -11.04
CA ILE A 7 6.90 -11.89 -11.68
C ILE A 7 6.60 -10.38 -11.71
N SER A 8 6.61 -9.78 -12.90
CA SER A 8 6.37 -8.35 -13.05
C SER A 8 5.10 -7.97 -12.28
N PRO A 9 5.09 -6.92 -11.44
CA PRO A 9 3.93 -6.54 -10.64
C PRO A 9 2.63 -6.47 -11.47
N THR A 10 2.76 -6.02 -12.73
CA THR A 10 1.72 -5.96 -13.76
C THR A 10 1.04 -7.31 -14.03
N ARG A 11 1.79 -8.41 -14.07
CA ARG A 11 1.30 -9.77 -14.32
C ARG A 11 0.58 -10.37 -13.10
N TRP A 12 0.94 -9.96 -11.89
CA TRP A 12 0.20 -10.33 -10.68
C TRP A 12 -1.11 -9.56 -10.57
N THR A 13 -1.10 -8.24 -10.83
CA THR A 13 -2.33 -7.43 -10.86
C THR A 13 -3.33 -7.89 -11.92
N MET A 14 -2.86 -8.33 -13.10
CA MET A 14 -3.74 -8.86 -14.16
C MET A 14 -4.54 -10.11 -13.74
N LYS A 15 -4.04 -10.92 -12.80
CA LYS A 15 -4.82 -12.07 -12.28
C LYS A 15 -6.04 -11.66 -11.45
N PHE A 16 -6.06 -10.43 -10.94
CA PHE A 16 -7.14 -9.91 -10.09
C PHE A 16 -7.98 -8.83 -10.77
N ILE A 17 -7.62 -8.41 -11.99
CA ILE A 17 -8.46 -7.51 -12.80
C ILE A 17 -9.65 -8.33 -13.30
N ASN A 18 -10.75 -8.23 -12.57
CA ASN A 18 -12.04 -8.72 -13.00
C ASN A 18 -12.42 -7.97 -14.30
N PRO A 19 -12.81 -8.64 -15.40
CA PRO A 19 -13.13 -7.98 -16.67
C PRO A 19 -14.29 -6.98 -16.55
N ASP A 20 -15.10 -7.10 -15.49
CA ASP A 20 -16.13 -6.13 -15.19
C ASP A 20 -15.56 -4.88 -14.50
N ILE A 21 -15.47 -3.80 -15.28
CA ILE A 21 -15.01 -2.48 -14.83
C ILE A 21 -15.82 -1.94 -13.63
N VAL A 22 -17.09 -2.34 -13.49
CA VAL A 22 -17.93 -1.91 -12.35
C VAL A 22 -17.43 -2.56 -11.06
N ILE A 23 -17.14 -3.86 -11.09
CA ILE A 23 -16.59 -4.58 -9.94
C ILE A 23 -15.22 -3.99 -9.57
N PHE A 24 -14.39 -3.69 -10.56
CA PHE A 24 -13.09 -3.08 -10.32
C PHE A 24 -13.22 -1.71 -9.64
N LYS A 25 -14.10 -0.84 -10.12
CA LYS A 25 -14.37 0.46 -9.49
C LYS A 25 -14.86 0.32 -8.05
N LEU A 26 -15.80 -0.60 -7.81
CA LEU A 26 -16.33 -0.87 -6.46
C LEU A 26 -15.26 -1.42 -5.52
N ALA A 27 -14.43 -2.35 -6.00
CA ALA A 27 -13.29 -2.88 -5.25
C ALA A 27 -12.27 -1.78 -4.92
N LEU A 28 -11.96 -0.90 -5.87
CA LEU A 28 -11.05 0.22 -5.64
C LEU A 28 -11.62 1.22 -4.61
N SER A 29 -12.92 1.54 -4.68
CA SER A 29 -13.57 2.41 -3.69
C SER A 29 -13.56 1.80 -2.28
N LEU A 30 -13.83 0.49 -2.16
CA LEU A 30 -13.73 -0.24 -0.90
C LEU A 30 -12.31 -0.26 -0.35
N PHE A 31 -11.31 -0.43 -1.23
CA PHE A 31 -9.91 -0.40 -0.85
C PHE A 31 -9.48 0.98 -0.37
N ALA A 32 -9.83 2.04 -1.10
CA ALA A 32 -9.47 3.43 -0.78
C ALA A 32 -10.02 3.89 0.57
N LEU A 33 -11.19 3.40 0.96
CA LEU A 33 -11.82 3.69 2.25
C LEU A 33 -11.32 2.79 3.39
N SER A 34 -10.46 1.82 3.10
CA SER A 34 -9.93 0.93 4.12
C SER A 34 -8.97 1.68 5.06
N LYS A 35 -8.91 1.25 6.32
CA LYS A 35 -7.95 1.80 7.28
C LYS A 35 -6.50 1.70 6.79
N THR A 36 -6.24 0.69 5.96
CA THR A 36 -4.96 0.41 5.34
C THR A 36 -4.53 1.42 4.28
N THR A 37 -5.41 2.29 3.77
CA THR A 37 -5.01 3.43 2.92
C THR A 37 -4.83 4.71 3.73
N TYR A 38 -5.59 4.88 4.82
CA TYR A 38 -5.50 6.03 5.72
C TYR A 38 -4.26 6.05 6.60
N ILE A 39 -3.73 4.90 7.02
CA ILE A 39 -2.56 4.81 7.90
C ILE A 39 -1.26 5.34 7.25
N TYR A 40 -1.23 5.58 5.93
CA TYR A 40 0.02 5.76 5.19
C TYR A 40 0.23 7.13 4.55
N SER A 41 -0.56 8.14 4.90
CA SER A 41 -0.13 9.53 4.73
C SER A 41 0.47 9.99 6.05
N SER A 42 1.80 10.14 6.09
CA SER A 42 2.51 10.73 7.24
C SER A 42 2.00 12.12 7.62
N ASP A 43 1.29 12.79 6.70
CA ASP A 43 0.82 14.17 6.85
C ASP A 43 -0.67 14.30 7.21
N ILE A 44 -1.43 13.20 7.32
CA ILE A 44 -2.85 13.29 7.69
C ILE A 44 -2.96 13.17 9.21
N SER A 45 -3.27 14.28 9.88
CA SER A 45 -3.53 14.28 11.32
C SER A 45 -4.61 13.25 11.65
N ILE A 46 -4.30 12.33 12.57
CA ILE A 46 -5.21 11.25 13.01
C ILE A 46 -6.54 11.83 13.54
N ASP A 47 -6.52 13.08 14.01
CA ASP A 47 -7.68 13.81 14.53
C ASP A 47 -8.61 14.41 13.47
N SER A 48 -8.18 14.59 12.21
CA SER A 48 -9.01 15.26 11.18
C SER A 48 -9.99 14.33 10.47
N THR A 49 -10.00 13.04 10.79
CA THR A 49 -10.71 12.03 10.00
C THR A 49 -11.77 11.32 10.84
N ASN A 50 -13.04 11.67 10.65
CA ASN A 50 -14.17 11.03 11.35
C ASN A 50 -14.31 9.56 10.90
N SER A 51 -13.64 8.67 11.64
CA SER A 51 -13.58 7.23 11.37
C SER A 51 -14.96 6.58 11.30
N SER A 52 -15.94 7.10 12.05
CA SER A 52 -17.34 6.65 12.01
C SER A 52 -17.97 6.93 10.65
N THR A 53 -17.77 8.13 10.10
CA THR A 53 -18.27 8.50 8.76
C THR A 53 -17.63 7.64 7.67
N ILE A 54 -16.33 7.41 7.72
CA ILE A 54 -15.63 6.55 6.75
C ILE A 54 -16.16 5.12 6.80
N PHE A 55 -16.30 4.57 8.00
CA PHE A 55 -16.83 3.22 8.18
C PHE A 55 -18.27 3.10 7.66
N HIS A 56 -19.10 4.14 7.89
CA HIS A 56 -20.44 4.19 7.34
C HIS A 56 -20.44 4.17 5.80
N ILE A 57 -19.60 4.99 5.16
CA ILE A 57 -19.46 5.03 3.70
C ILE A 57 -18.95 3.68 3.19
N GLN A 58 -17.94 3.09 3.83
CA GLN A 58 -17.38 1.78 3.46
C GLN A 58 -18.47 0.70 3.49
N ASN A 59 -19.31 0.67 4.53
CA ASN A 59 -20.43 -0.26 4.62
C ASN A 59 -21.45 -0.08 3.49
N LYS A 60 -21.73 1.16 3.08
CA LYS A 60 -22.61 1.42 1.93
C LYS A 60 -22.02 0.89 0.63
N TYR A 61 -20.73 1.10 0.40
CA TYR A 61 -20.06 0.51 -0.77
C TYR A 61 -20.03 -1.02 -0.72
N ALA A 62 -19.87 -1.62 0.46
CA ALA A 62 -19.91 -3.08 0.63
C ALA A 62 -21.31 -3.63 0.30
N GLU A 63 -22.36 -2.95 0.78
CA GLU A 63 -23.75 -3.30 0.49
C GLU A 63 -24.07 -3.21 -1.01
N VAL A 64 -23.65 -2.12 -1.67
CA VAL A 64 -23.83 -1.94 -3.13
C VAL A 64 -23.08 -3.02 -3.91
N THR A 65 -21.83 -3.32 -3.51
CA THR A 65 -21.02 -4.36 -4.14
C THR A 65 -21.68 -5.73 -4.01
N TRP A 66 -22.17 -6.05 -2.81
CA TRP A 66 -22.87 -7.31 -2.54
C TRP A 66 -24.15 -7.44 -3.37
N LYS A 67 -24.99 -6.40 -3.42
CA LYS A 67 -26.22 -6.39 -4.22
C LYS A 67 -25.92 -6.53 -5.71
N TYR A 68 -24.92 -5.82 -6.21
CA TYR A 68 -24.49 -5.87 -7.60
C TYR A 68 -24.02 -7.28 -8.00
N LEU A 69 -23.17 -7.90 -7.19
CA LEU A 69 -22.66 -9.25 -7.45
C LEU A 69 -23.79 -10.29 -7.44
N ASN A 70 -24.70 -10.22 -6.47
CA ASN A 70 -25.85 -11.13 -6.42
C ASN A 70 -26.77 -10.95 -7.62
N TYR A 71 -27.05 -9.71 -8.01
CA TYR A 71 -27.89 -9.40 -9.17
C TYR A 71 -27.29 -9.93 -10.48
N ARG A 72 -25.97 -9.77 -10.66
CA ARG A 72 -25.31 -10.07 -11.94
C ARG A 72 -24.89 -11.53 -12.08
N TYR A 73 -24.48 -12.19 -11.00
CA TYR A 73 -23.85 -13.53 -11.06
C TYR A 73 -24.64 -14.61 -10.28
N GLY A 74 -25.64 -14.21 -9.49
CA GLY A 74 -26.31 -15.11 -8.56
C GLY A 74 -25.46 -15.41 -7.32
N TRP A 75 -26.07 -16.05 -6.32
CA TRP A 75 -25.50 -16.16 -4.98
C TRP A 75 -24.13 -16.86 -4.92
N CYS A 76 -23.98 -18.01 -5.57
CA CYS A 76 -22.76 -18.82 -5.46
C CYS A 76 -21.54 -18.14 -6.08
N GLU A 77 -21.71 -17.57 -7.29
CA GLU A 77 -20.63 -16.83 -7.97
C GLU A 77 -20.38 -15.47 -7.31
N ALA A 78 -21.42 -14.82 -6.77
CA ALA A 78 -21.25 -13.59 -6.00
C ALA A 78 -20.32 -13.79 -4.80
N VAL A 79 -20.47 -14.90 -4.06
CA VAL A 79 -19.57 -15.25 -2.95
C VAL A 79 -18.13 -15.41 -3.43
N LYS A 80 -17.90 -16.12 -4.55
CA LYS A 80 -16.56 -16.32 -5.11
C LYS A 80 -15.91 -15.00 -5.53
N HIS A 81 -16.66 -14.14 -6.22
CA HIS A 81 -16.16 -12.83 -6.62
C HIS A 81 -15.88 -11.93 -5.43
N PHE A 82 -16.76 -11.92 -4.42
CA PHE A 82 -16.55 -11.14 -3.21
C PHE A 82 -15.32 -11.62 -2.43
N HIS A 83 -15.13 -12.94 -2.32
CA HIS A 83 -13.93 -13.53 -1.74
C HIS A 83 -12.65 -13.15 -2.50
N SER A 84 -12.71 -13.15 -3.83
CA SER A 84 -11.59 -12.73 -4.69
C SER A 84 -11.19 -11.26 -4.44
N ILE A 85 -12.17 -10.37 -4.27
CA ILE A 85 -11.94 -8.96 -3.90
C ILE A 85 -11.21 -8.85 -2.55
N ILE A 86 -11.67 -9.59 -1.53
CA ILE A 86 -11.04 -9.61 -0.21
C ILE A 86 -9.59 -10.11 -0.30
N TYR A 87 -9.37 -11.20 -1.03
CA TYR A 87 -8.02 -11.75 -1.21
C TYR A 87 -7.10 -10.75 -1.91
N TRP A 88 -7.61 -10.04 -2.92
CA TRP A 88 -6.87 -8.98 -3.59
C TRP A 88 -6.47 -7.86 -2.62
N PHE A 89 -7.37 -7.42 -1.72
CA PHE A 89 -7.03 -6.42 -0.70
C PHE A 89 -5.94 -6.90 0.25
N MET A 90 -5.99 -8.17 0.71
CA MET A 90 -4.96 -8.72 1.58
C MET A 90 -3.60 -8.79 0.88
N ALA A 91 -3.58 -9.22 -0.38
CA ALA A 91 -2.35 -9.25 -1.17
C ALA A 91 -1.76 -7.85 -1.35
N LEU A 92 -2.59 -6.88 -1.72
CA LEU A 92 -2.16 -5.49 -1.92
C LEU A 92 -1.65 -4.87 -0.61
N THR A 93 -2.31 -5.13 0.51
CA THR A 93 -1.87 -4.72 1.85
C THR A 93 -0.47 -5.25 2.17
N LYS A 94 -0.22 -6.54 1.94
CA LYS A 94 1.10 -7.15 2.15
C LYS A 94 2.16 -6.52 1.25
N SER A 95 1.84 -6.27 -0.02
CA SER A 95 2.75 -5.59 -0.94
C SER A 95 3.11 -4.17 -0.50
N ILE A 96 2.12 -3.39 -0.02
CA ILE A 96 2.35 -2.04 0.49
C ILE A 96 3.25 -2.07 1.73
N ILE A 97 2.94 -2.94 2.71
CA ILE A 97 3.76 -3.09 3.92
C ILE A 97 5.20 -3.47 3.56
N HIS A 98 5.38 -4.41 2.63
CA HIS A 98 6.71 -4.81 2.20
C HIS A 98 7.47 -3.68 1.50
N ALA A 99 6.82 -2.98 0.56
CA ALA A 99 7.42 -1.85 -0.15
C ALA A 99 7.86 -0.73 0.81
N GLN A 100 7.08 -0.49 1.87
CA GLN A 100 7.44 0.48 2.90
C GLN A 100 8.60 0.01 3.76
N SER A 101 8.61 -1.25 4.18
CA SER A 101 9.76 -1.81 4.91
C SER A 101 11.05 -1.63 4.10
N VAL A 102 11.01 -1.92 2.80
CA VAL A 102 12.15 -1.68 1.89
C VAL A 102 12.51 -0.19 1.84
N ARG A 103 11.53 0.71 1.70
CA ARG A 103 11.77 2.16 1.68
C ARG A 103 12.41 2.65 2.98
N THR A 104 11.90 2.24 4.14
CA THR A 104 12.49 2.58 5.45
C THR A 104 13.92 2.06 5.57
N HIS A 105 14.23 0.88 5.03
CA HIS A 105 15.61 0.39 5.00
C HIS A 105 16.52 1.26 4.12
N VAL A 106 16.05 1.73 2.97
CA VAL A 106 16.80 2.65 2.10
C VAL A 106 17.03 3.99 2.81
N ASP A 107 15.98 4.59 3.36
CA ASP A 107 16.08 5.87 4.07
C ASP A 107 17.05 5.78 5.28
N ASN A 108 17.06 4.64 5.99
CA ASN A 108 18.00 4.38 7.08
C ASN A 108 19.45 4.20 6.60
N ILE A 109 19.67 3.60 5.43
CA ILE A 109 21.01 3.47 4.86
C ILE A 109 21.52 4.85 4.41
N ASP A 110 20.69 5.62 3.72
CA ASP A 110 21.07 6.95 3.22
C ASP A 110 21.43 7.89 4.39
N SER A 111 20.63 7.91 5.45
CA SER A 111 20.96 8.67 6.67
C SER A 111 22.25 8.20 7.37
N LEU A 112 22.56 6.91 7.34
CA LEU A 112 23.79 6.38 7.92
C LEU A 112 25.02 6.73 7.06
N VAL A 113 24.85 6.78 5.74
CA VAL A 113 25.87 7.27 4.81
C VAL A 113 26.14 8.75 5.06
N GLU A 114 25.11 9.60 5.12
CA GLU A 114 25.24 11.02 5.43
C GLU A 114 25.94 11.25 6.78
N LEU A 115 25.56 10.50 7.82
CA LEU A 115 26.20 10.60 9.14
C LEU A 115 27.68 10.21 9.09
N THR A 116 28.01 9.17 8.32
CA THR A 116 29.41 8.70 8.19
C THR A 116 30.25 9.70 7.41
N GLU A 117 29.71 10.29 6.34
CA GLU A 117 30.39 11.35 5.58
C GLU A 117 30.69 12.57 6.48
N VAL A 118 29.69 13.04 7.24
CA VAL A 118 29.89 14.16 8.18
C VAL A 118 30.93 13.81 9.24
N THR A 119 30.89 12.59 9.79
CA THR A 119 31.84 12.16 10.82
C THR A 119 33.28 12.10 10.29
N LEU A 120 33.47 11.59 9.06
CA LEU A 120 34.79 11.55 8.42
C LEU A 120 35.34 12.95 8.13
N ILE A 121 34.49 13.87 7.65
CA ILE A 121 34.89 15.26 7.44
C ILE A 121 35.33 15.92 8.75
N LEU A 122 34.62 15.67 9.85
CA LEU A 122 34.98 16.22 11.16
C LEU A 122 36.31 15.64 11.69
N ASP A 123 36.53 14.33 11.55
CA ASP A 123 37.78 13.67 11.97
C ASP A 123 39.00 14.18 11.18
N ASP A 124 38.83 14.44 9.87
CA ASP A 124 39.88 15.03 9.04
C ASP A 124 40.18 16.50 9.44
N VAL A 125 39.16 17.28 9.78
CA VAL A 125 39.33 18.67 10.27
C VAL A 125 40.07 18.69 11.61
N GLU A 126 39.73 17.80 12.53
CA GLU A 126 40.38 17.70 13.84
C GLU A 126 41.88 17.36 13.71
N LYS A 127 42.23 16.40 12.85
CA LYS A 127 43.63 16.06 12.55
C LYS A 127 44.44 17.22 11.97
N ILE A 128 43.82 18.06 11.14
CA ILE A 128 44.48 19.25 10.55
C ILE A 128 44.75 20.32 11.61
N ILE A 129 43.87 20.45 12.62
CA ILE A 129 44.03 21.40 13.73
C ILE A 129 45.14 20.93 14.66
N ASP A 130 45.21 19.63 14.97
CA ASP A 130 46.21 19.05 15.88
C ASP A 130 47.64 18.97 15.30
N THR A 131 47.79 19.06 13.97
CA THR A 131 49.12 19.07 13.30
C THR A 131 49.72 20.47 13.15
N LYS A 132 49.08 21.51 13.69
CA LYS A 132 49.50 22.91 13.59
C LYS A 132 49.99 23.47 14.93
#